data_AF-A0A949MJR1-F1
#
_entry.id   AF-A0A949MJR1-F1
#
_cell.length_a   1.000
_cell.length_b   1.000
_cell.length_c   1.000
_cell.angle_alpha   90.00
_cell.angle_beta   90.00
_cell.angle_gamma   90.00
#
_symmetry.space_group_name_H-M   'P 1'
#
loop_
_entity.id
_entity.type
_entity.pdbx_description
1 polymer ?
#
loop_
_entity_poly.entity_id
_entity_poly.type
_entity_poly.pdbx_seq_one_letter_code
_entity_poly.pdbx_strand_id
1 'polypeptide(L)'
;MIKKFIDKLLGKGGARAAPRARTPKRVEYHYEQHRIDLSLIDDNAIDVVETLKHAGFDAYIVGGAVRDLLTGLKPKDFDVATNATPEQVK
;
A
#
# COMPACT_ATOMS: atom_id res chain seq x y z
N MET A 1 2.07 54.41 4.82
CA MET A 1 1.30 53.28 5.39
C MET A 1 0.71 52.32 4.35
N ILE A 2 0.64 52.68 3.06
CA ILE A 2 0.04 51.81 2.01
C ILE A 2 0.95 50.67 1.54
N LYS A 3 2.28 50.83 1.62
CA LYS A 3 3.26 49.78 1.25
C LYS A 3 3.08 48.49 2.07
N LYS A 4 2.81 48.61 3.38
CA LYS A 4 2.52 47.46 4.26
C LYS A 4 1.27 46.69 3.86
N PHE A 5 0.30 47.35 3.21
CA PHE A 5 -0.94 46.72 2.76
C PHE A 5 -0.72 45.97 1.44
N ILE A 6 0.08 46.55 0.53
CA ILE A 6 0.47 45.93 -0.74
C ILE A 6 1.35 44.69 -0.51
N ASP A 7 2.32 44.75 0.42
CA ASP A 7 3.17 43.61 0.76
C ASP A 7 2.39 42.43 1.38
N LYS A 8 1.27 42.73 2.06
CA LYS A 8 0.37 41.73 2.66
C LYS A 8 -0.59 41.11 1.64
N LEU A 9 -0.91 41.81 0.55
CA LEU A 9 -1.74 41.33 -0.57
C LEU A 9 -0.93 40.58 -1.64
N LEU A 10 0.33 40.95 -1.87
CA LEU A 10 1.21 40.35 -2.90
C LEU A 10 2.04 39.16 -2.41
N GLY A 11 1.64 38.52 -1.30
CA GLY A 11 2.10 37.17 -0.99
C GLY A 11 3.61 37.04 -0.77
N LYS A 12 4.28 38.02 -0.16
CA LYS A 12 5.61 37.78 0.48
C LYS A 12 5.46 37.14 1.87
N GLY A 13 4.54 36.18 1.98
CA GLY A 13 4.62 35.15 2.99
C GLY A 13 5.53 34.08 2.42
N GLY A 14 6.79 34.04 2.88
CA GLY A 14 7.63 32.87 2.61
C GLY A 14 6.83 31.65 3.03
N ALA A 15 6.38 30.87 2.05
CA ALA A 15 5.60 29.68 2.30
C ALA A 15 6.45 28.81 3.25
N ARG A 16 6.03 28.71 4.51
CA ARG A 16 6.56 27.67 5.39
C ARG A 16 6.19 26.37 4.69
N ALA A 17 7.19 25.73 4.09
CA ALA A 17 7.02 24.41 3.51
C ALA A 17 6.33 23.56 4.57
N ALA A 18 5.15 23.01 4.24
CA ALA A 18 4.48 22.07 5.12
C ALA A 18 5.52 21.00 5.52
N PRO A 19 5.56 20.56 6.80
CA PRO A 19 6.49 19.51 7.20
C PRO A 19 6.28 18.35 6.24
N ARG A 20 7.33 17.98 5.50
CA ARG A 20 7.28 16.85 4.56
C ARG A 20 6.80 15.66 5.36
N ALA A 21 5.64 15.12 5.02
CA ALA A 21 5.12 13.91 5.65
C ALA A 21 6.23 12.85 5.56
N ARG A 22 6.68 12.34 6.71
CA ARG A 22 7.71 11.30 6.74
C ARG A 22 7.09 10.08 6.07
N THR A 23 7.58 9.71 4.89
CA THR A 23 7.21 8.45 4.26
C THR A 23 7.55 7.34 5.26
N PRO A 24 6.60 6.48 5.65
CA PRO A 24 6.89 5.39 6.56
C PRO A 24 7.99 4.52 5.94
N LYS A 25 8.97 4.12 6.75
CA LYS A 25 10.01 3.18 6.34
C LYS A 25 9.35 1.82 6.12
N ARG A 26 9.62 1.17 4.99
CA ARG A 26 9.19 -0.21 4.75
C ARG A 26 9.73 -1.11 5.86
N VAL A 27 8.86 -1.93 6.42
CA VAL A 27 9.19 -2.98 7.40
C VAL A 27 8.69 -4.29 6.83
N GLU A 28 9.50 -5.33 6.96
CA GLU A 28 9.14 -6.69 6.55
C GLU A 28 8.95 -7.54 7.81
N TYR A 29 7.89 -8.34 7.80
CA TYR A 29 7.57 -9.27 8.86
C TYR A 29 7.64 -10.67 8.29
N HIS A 30 8.43 -11.53 8.91
CA HIS A 30 8.47 -12.96 8.59
C HIS A 30 7.33 -13.71 9.29
N TYR A 31 7.10 -14.96 8.86
CA TYR A 31 6.03 -15.81 9.36
C TYR A 31 5.99 -15.89 10.90
N GLU A 32 7.14 -15.98 11.54
CA GLU A 32 7.28 -16.08 13.00
C GLU A 32 6.73 -14.85 13.72
N GLN A 33 6.74 -13.69 13.05
CA GLN A 33 6.29 -12.41 13.59
C GLN A 33 4.79 -12.18 13.34
N HIS A 34 4.31 -12.43 12.12
CA HIS A 34 2.91 -12.14 11.79
C HIS A 34 1.95 -13.31 12.05
N ARG A 35 2.45 -14.57 12.03
CA ARG A 35 1.70 -15.80 12.33
C ARG A 35 0.37 -15.92 11.60
N ILE A 36 0.34 -15.50 10.34
CA ILE A 36 -0.86 -15.62 9.50
C ILE A 36 -1.10 -17.10 9.26
N ASP A 37 -2.31 -17.56 9.55
CA ASP A 37 -2.74 -18.91 9.25
C ASP A 37 -3.00 -19.04 7.74
N LEU A 38 -2.13 -19.77 7.07
CA LEU A 38 -2.21 -19.98 5.62
C LEU A 38 -3.44 -20.81 5.22
N SER A 39 -4.03 -21.60 6.13
CA SER A 39 -5.23 -22.39 5.84
C SER A 39 -6.49 -21.55 5.66
N LEU A 40 -6.44 -20.28 6.05
CA LEU A 40 -7.52 -19.31 5.85
C LEU A 40 -7.43 -18.60 4.49
N ILE A 41 -6.38 -18.84 3.71
CA ILE A 41 -6.17 -18.24 2.40
C ILE A 41 -6.83 -19.12 1.34
N ASP A 42 -7.52 -18.50 0.37
CA ASP A 42 -8.09 -19.23 -0.76
C ASP A 42 -6.96 -19.71 -1.70
N ASP A 43 -6.99 -21.00 -2.06
CA ASP A 43 -5.99 -21.61 -2.94
C ASP A 43 -5.89 -20.88 -4.29
N ASN A 44 -7.01 -20.37 -4.83
CA ASN A 44 -6.97 -19.61 -6.09
C ASN A 44 -6.20 -18.28 -5.95
N ALA A 45 -6.26 -17.65 -4.77
CA ALA A 45 -5.49 -16.42 -4.52
C ALA A 45 -3.99 -16.72 -4.45
N ILE A 46 -3.61 -17.88 -3.90
CA ILE A 46 -2.23 -18.38 -3.90
C ILE A 46 -1.79 -18.62 -5.35
N ASP A 47 -2.57 -19.36 -6.12
CA ASP A 47 -2.27 -19.69 -7.52
C ASP A 47 -2.06 -18.44 -8.39
N VAL A 48 -2.89 -17.41 -8.23
CA VAL A 48 -2.74 -16.14 -8.95
C VAL A 48 -1.43 -15.45 -8.59
N VAL A 49 -1.10 -15.36 -7.30
CA VAL A 49 0.15 -14.73 -6.83
C VAL A 49 1.37 -15.52 -7.30
N GLU A 50 1.34 -16.85 -7.21
CA GLU A 50 2.43 -17.70 -7.68
C GLU A 50 2.61 -17.62 -9.19
N THR A 51 1.53 -17.61 -9.97
CA THR A 51 1.57 -17.46 -11.43
C THR A 51 2.25 -16.15 -11.84
N LEU A 52 1.84 -15.03 -11.24
CA LEU A 52 2.45 -13.73 -11.52
C LEU A 52 3.92 -13.68 -11.10
N LYS A 53 4.26 -14.27 -9.94
CA LYS A 53 5.65 -14.35 -9.47
C LYS A 53 6.52 -15.22 -10.38
N HIS A 54 6.03 -16.36 -10.83
CA HIS A 54 6.74 -17.23 -11.78
C HIS A 54 6.95 -16.55 -13.14
N ALA A 55 6.05 -15.66 -13.54
CA ALA A 55 6.21 -14.82 -14.72
C ALA A 55 7.18 -13.62 -14.53
N GLY A 56 7.75 -13.46 -13.32
CA GLY A 56 8.74 -12.42 -13.01
C GLY A 56 8.14 -11.11 -12.50
N PHE A 57 6.86 -11.09 -12.13
CA PHE A 57 6.20 -9.93 -11.55
C PHE A 57 6.22 -9.95 -10.02
N ASP A 58 6.15 -8.76 -9.44
CA ASP A 58 5.77 -8.59 -8.04
C ASP A 58 4.27 -8.85 -7.89
N ALA A 59 3.86 -9.69 -6.95
CA ALA A 59 2.45 -9.94 -6.65
C ALA A 59 2.23 -10.24 -5.17
N TYR A 60 1.21 -9.63 -4.57
CA TYR A 60 0.93 -9.71 -3.14
C TYR A 60 -0.57 -9.69 -2.87
N ILE A 61 -1.02 -10.48 -1.90
CA ILE A 61 -2.35 -10.32 -1.30
C ILE A 61 -2.34 -9.01 -0.49
N VAL A 62 -3.37 -8.19 -0.67
CA VAL A 62 -3.46 -6.86 -0.04
C VAL A 62 -4.84 -6.62 0.58
N GLY A 63 -5.03 -5.43 1.15
CA GLY A 63 -6.36 -4.93 1.51
C GLY A 63 -7.01 -5.63 2.69
N GLY A 64 -8.32 -5.87 2.57
CA GLY A 64 -9.16 -6.41 3.65
C GLY A 64 -8.72 -7.79 4.11
N ALA A 65 -8.30 -8.65 3.17
CA ALA A 65 -7.82 -9.99 3.48
C ALA A 65 -6.64 -9.98 4.45
N VAL A 66 -5.65 -9.11 4.24
CA VAL A 66 -4.49 -9.02 5.14
C VAL A 66 -4.91 -8.57 6.55
N ARG A 67 -5.80 -7.59 6.66
CA ARG A 67 -6.35 -7.14 7.95
C ARG A 67 -7.06 -8.29 8.68
N ASP A 68 -7.90 -9.02 7.97
CA ASP A 68 -8.73 -10.08 8.55
C ASP A 68 -7.84 -11.25 9.00
N LEU A 69 -6.88 -11.67 8.17
CA LEU A 69 -5.89 -12.70 8.51
C LEU A 69 -5.06 -12.33 9.76
N LEU A 70 -4.60 -11.08 9.86
CA LEU A 70 -3.85 -10.60 11.03
C LEU A 70 -4.69 -10.55 12.32
N THR A 71 -6.01 -10.52 12.20
CA THR A 71 -6.95 -10.57 13.33
C THR A 71 -7.55 -11.95 13.55
N GLY A 72 -7.09 -12.97 12.81
CA GLY A 72 -7.56 -14.36 12.92
C GLY A 72 -8.98 -14.58 12.36
N LEU A 73 -9.46 -13.67 11.52
CA LEU A 73 -10.74 -13.79 10.83
C LEU A 73 -10.54 -14.38 9.45
N LYS A 74 -11.52 -15.17 8.98
CA LYS A 74 -11.54 -15.67 7.60
C LYS A 74 -11.91 -14.54 6.63
N PRO A 75 -11.07 -14.20 5.63
CA PRO A 75 -11.41 -13.22 4.61
C PRO A 75 -12.64 -13.62 3.78
N LYS A 76 -13.35 -12.63 3.24
CA LYS A 76 -14.51 -12.84 2.34
C LYS A 76 -14.12 -12.85 0.87
N ASP A 77 -13.09 -12.09 0.56
CA ASP A 77 -12.54 -11.81 -0.76
C ASP A 77 -11.01 -11.65 -0.64
N PHE A 78 -10.31 -11.88 -1.75
CA PHE A 78 -8.86 -11.74 -1.84
C PHE A 78 -8.52 -10.83 -3.01
N ASP A 79 -7.89 -9.69 -2.70
CA ASP A 79 -7.35 -8.77 -3.69
C ASP A 79 -5.86 -9.01 -3.87
N VAL A 80 -5.40 -9.00 -5.13
CA VAL A 80 -3.98 -9.11 -5.49
C VAL A 80 -3.51 -7.80 -6.11
N ALA A 81 -2.43 -7.24 -5.58
CA ALA A 81 -1.71 -6.13 -6.18
C ALA A 81 -0.46 -6.65 -6.90
N THR A 82 -0.21 -6.14 -8.11
CA THR A 82 0.95 -6.51 -8.93
C THR A 82 1.55 -5.31 -9.66
N ASN A 83 2.82 -5.42 -10.05
CA ASN A 83 3.46 -4.48 -10.96
C ASN A 83 3.26 -4.82 -12.45
N ALA A 84 2.59 -5.94 -12.78
CA ALA A 84 2.15 -6.23 -14.14
C ALA A 84 1.10 -5.19 -14.59
N THR A 85 1.16 -4.77 -15.86
CA THR A 85 0.12 -3.90 -16.42
C THR A 85 -1.16 -4.71 -16.73
N PRO A 86 -2.33 -4.08 -16.83
CA PRO A 86 -3.58 -4.78 -17.16
C PRO A 86 -3.49 -5.64 -18.44
N GLU A 87 -2.72 -5.20 -19.44
CA GLU A 87 -2.50 -5.94 -20.69
C GLU A 87 -1.64 -7.19 -20.50
N GLN A 88 -0.80 -7.24 -19.47
CA GLN A 88 0.06 -8.39 -19.15
C GLN A 88 -0.65 -9.45 -18.29
N VAL A 89 -1.77 -9.09 -17.65
CA VAL A 89 -2.58 -9.98 -16.79
C VAL A 89 -3.69 -10.69 -17.59
N LYS A 90 -3.88 -10.29 -18.85
CA LYS A 90 -5.03 -10.66 -19.68
C LYS A 90 -5.09 -12.11 -20.12
#